data_AF-A0A356QGX1-F1
#
_entry.id   AF-A0A356QGX1-F1
#
_cell.length_a   1.000
_cell.length_b   1.000
_cell.length_c   1.000
_cell.angle_alpha   90.00
_cell.angle_beta   90.00
_cell.angle_gamma   90.00
#
_symmetry.space_group_name_H-M   'P 1'
#
loop_
_entity.id
_entity.type
_entity.pdbx_description
1 polymer ?
#
loop_
_entity_poly.entity_id
_entity_poly.type
_entity_poly.pdbx_seq_one_letter_code
_entity_poly.pdbx_strand_id
1 'polypeptide(L)'
;KGSYIKYGLDPQEDRLKAGETPSSAWGEDSPGTLTLREGEGEDAPLVRHDHPTLPGDYLAYYQGVSAAIRDKAPLPVDIDDALRCMALLEAGLDSHRQRRWIPLKHHL
;
A
#
# COMPACT_ATOMS: atom_id res chain seq x y z
N LYS A 1 -5.70 22.18 4.84
CA LYS A 1 -6.48 20.94 5.11
C LYS A 1 -6.97 20.41 3.77
N GLY A 2 -6.90 19.11 3.56
CA GLY A 2 -7.32 18.47 2.30
C GLY A 2 -7.35 16.96 2.45
N SER A 3 -7.78 16.28 1.39
CA SER A 3 -7.80 14.82 1.31
C SER A 3 -7.38 14.37 -0.09
N TYR A 4 -6.82 13.17 -0.17
CA TYR A 4 -6.54 12.50 -1.43
C TYR A 4 -7.27 11.15 -1.39
N ILE A 5 -8.03 10.85 -2.44
CA ILE A 5 -8.76 9.60 -2.56
C ILE A 5 -8.50 9.02 -3.95
N LYS A 6 -8.02 7.79 -4.01
CA LYS A 6 -7.88 7.00 -5.23
C LYS A 6 -8.79 5.78 -5.13
N TYR A 7 -9.48 5.45 -6.22
CA TYR A 7 -10.35 4.29 -6.32
C TYR A 7 -9.78 3.26 -7.29
N GLY A 8 -10.29 2.04 -7.24
CA GLY A 8 -9.86 0.96 -8.10
C GLY A 8 -8.61 0.24 -7.58
N LEU A 9 -8.39 -0.95 -8.11
CA LEU A 9 -7.21 -1.77 -7.81
C LEU A 9 -5.99 -1.28 -8.61
N ASP A 10 -4.81 -1.69 -8.17
CA ASP A 10 -3.58 -1.52 -8.94
C ASP A 10 -3.65 -2.38 -10.22
N PRO A 11 -3.35 -1.82 -11.41
CA PRO A 11 -3.51 -2.53 -12.69
C PRO A 11 -2.42 -3.59 -12.94
N GLN A 12 -1.31 -3.59 -12.19
CA GLN A 12 -0.16 -4.45 -12.45
C GLN A 12 -0.49 -5.93 -12.33
N GLU A 13 -1.36 -6.32 -11.39
CA GLU A 13 -1.75 -7.72 -11.22
C GLU A 13 -2.54 -8.22 -12.44
N ASP A 14 -3.47 -7.42 -12.96
CA ASP A 14 -4.27 -7.78 -14.12
C ASP A 14 -3.43 -7.80 -15.40
N ARG A 15 -2.50 -6.85 -15.57
CA ARG A 15 -1.51 -6.87 -16.66
C ARG A 15 -0.63 -8.12 -16.61
N LEU A 16 -0.17 -8.52 -15.41
CA LEU A 16 0.61 -9.75 -15.22
C LEU A 16 -0.20 -11.00 -15.61
N LYS A 17 -1.46 -11.08 -15.18
CA LYS A 17 -2.38 -12.17 -15.54
C LYS A 17 -2.66 -12.22 -17.05
N ALA A 18 -2.65 -11.08 -17.73
CA ALA A 18 -2.78 -10.97 -19.17
C ALA A 18 -1.50 -11.38 -19.94
N GLY A 19 -0.41 -11.71 -19.24
CA GLY A 19 0.85 -12.11 -19.85
C GLY A 19 1.70 -10.96 -20.36
N GLU A 20 1.37 -9.72 -19.97
CA GLU A 20 2.18 -8.55 -20.32
C GLU A 20 3.53 -8.58 -19.61
N THR A 21 4.54 -7.99 -20.25
CA THR A 21 5.88 -7.85 -19.66
C THR A 21 6.02 -6.46 -19.04
N PRO A 22 6.55 -6.36 -17.80
CA PRO A 22 6.81 -5.09 -17.16
C PRO A 22 7.66 -4.13 -18.01
N SER A 23 7.21 -2.88 -18.10
CA SER A 23 7.86 -1.77 -18.81
C SER A 23 8.05 -0.57 -17.86
N SER A 24 8.60 0.53 -18.35
CA SER A 24 8.73 1.76 -17.55
C SER A 24 7.38 2.32 -17.07
N ALA A 25 6.28 2.01 -17.75
CA ALA A 25 4.92 2.43 -17.42
C ALA A 25 4.13 1.37 -16.62
N TRP A 26 4.80 0.35 -16.10
CA TRP A 26 4.15 -0.84 -15.53
C TRP A 26 3.20 -0.50 -14.37
N GLY A 27 3.62 0.38 -13.47
CA GLY A 27 2.85 0.83 -12.32
C GLY A 27 1.98 2.05 -12.56
N GLU A 28 1.94 2.59 -13.77
CA GLU A 28 1.10 3.75 -14.06
C GLU A 28 -0.38 3.39 -13.85
N ASP A 29 -1.03 4.20 -13.03
CA ASP A 29 -2.42 4.04 -12.62
C ASP A 29 -3.16 5.37 -12.83
N SER A 30 -4.48 5.26 -12.91
CA SER A 30 -5.41 6.37 -12.94
C SER A 30 -5.14 7.39 -11.81
N PRO A 31 -5.27 8.71 -12.10
CA PRO A 31 -5.13 9.73 -11.08
C PRO A 31 -6.20 9.58 -9.99
N GLY A 32 -5.83 9.95 -8.76
CA GLY A 32 -6.78 10.11 -7.68
C GLY A 32 -7.36 11.52 -7.66
N THR A 33 -8.38 11.72 -6.82
CA THR A 33 -8.96 13.04 -6.58
C THR A 33 -8.29 13.69 -5.37
N LEU A 34 -7.59 14.78 -5.60
CA LEU A 34 -7.07 15.66 -4.56
C LEU A 34 -8.09 16.75 -4.26
N THR A 35 -8.55 16.84 -3.02
CA THR A 35 -9.41 17.93 -2.54
C THR A 35 -8.61 18.86 -1.66
N LEU A 36 -8.45 20.12 -2.08
CA LEU A 36 -7.73 21.14 -1.33
C LEU A 36 -8.66 22.27 -0.93
N ARG A 37 -8.39 22.85 0.24
CA ARG A 37 -8.92 24.17 0.57
C ARG A 37 -8.13 25.22 -0.21
N GLU A 38 -8.81 26.00 -1.03
CA GLU A 38 -8.20 27.07 -1.83
C GLU A 38 -8.57 28.45 -1.28
N GLY A 39 -7.59 29.16 -0.74
CA GLY A 39 -7.76 30.44 -0.06
C GLY A 39 -7.46 30.38 1.44
N GLU A 40 -7.53 31.54 2.10
CA GLU A 40 -7.28 31.68 3.53
C GLU A 40 -8.58 31.60 4.35
N GLY A 41 -8.49 31.09 5.58
CA GLY A 41 -9.63 30.97 6.50
C GLY A 41 -10.37 29.62 6.42
N GLU A 42 -11.15 29.29 7.45
CA GLU A 42 -11.86 28.00 7.53
C GLU A 42 -13.08 27.90 6.58
N ASP A 43 -13.52 29.03 6.02
CA ASP A 43 -14.65 29.10 5.09
C ASP A 43 -14.24 29.03 3.60
N ALA A 44 -12.94 29.02 3.31
CA ALA A 44 -12.45 28.92 1.94
C ALA A 44 -12.92 27.62 1.26
N PRO A 45 -13.29 27.66 -0.04
CA PRO A 45 -13.90 26.52 -0.72
C PRO A 45 -12.97 25.29 -0.79
N LEU A 46 -13.59 24.11 -0.81
CA LEU A 46 -12.89 22.86 -1.13
C LEU A 46 -13.01 22.59 -2.63
N VAL A 47 -11.88 22.54 -3.31
CA VAL A 47 -11.77 22.34 -4.76
C VAL A 47 -11.13 20.99 -5.05
N ARG A 48 -11.66 20.29 -6.06
CA ARG A 48 -11.21 18.95 -6.46
C ARG A 48 -10.36 19.03 -7.72
N HIS A 49 -9.27 18.28 -7.72
CA HIS A 49 -8.32 18.18 -8.82
C HIS A 49 -8.00 16.72 -9.10
N ASP A 50 -7.83 16.37 -10.36
CA ASP A 50 -7.17 15.12 -10.72
C ASP A 50 -5.68 15.26 -10.38
N HIS A 51 -5.17 14.31 -9.62
CA HIS A 51 -3.78 14.30 -9.20
C HIS A 51 -3.16 12.92 -9.43
N PRO A 52 -2.01 12.84 -10.13
CA PRO A 52 -1.36 11.56 -10.40
C PRO A 52 -1.04 10.83 -9.09
N THR A 53 -1.25 9.52 -9.08
CA THR A 53 -0.70 8.65 -8.02
C THR A 53 0.76 8.34 -8.33
N LEU A 54 1.53 7.98 -7.30
CA LEU A 54 2.82 7.37 -7.52
C LEU A 54 2.62 6.03 -8.26
N PRO A 55 3.41 5.73 -9.29
CA PRO A 55 3.35 4.43 -9.93
C PRO A 55 3.66 3.32 -8.94
N GLY A 56 2.91 2.23 -9.00
CA GLY A 56 3.23 1.02 -8.24
C GLY A 56 4.53 0.38 -8.74
N ASP A 57 5.19 -0.41 -7.90
CA ASP A 57 6.45 -1.08 -8.28
C ASP A 57 6.51 -2.50 -7.73
N TYR A 58 5.74 -3.41 -8.33
CA TYR A 58 5.81 -4.83 -7.97
C TYR A 58 7.17 -5.46 -8.33
N LEU A 59 7.90 -4.86 -9.28
CA LEU A 59 9.23 -5.30 -9.66
C LEU A 59 10.24 -5.12 -8.53
N ALA A 60 10.13 -4.05 -7.74
CA ALA A 60 11.03 -3.79 -6.61
C ALA A 60 11.10 -4.98 -5.63
N TYR A 61 9.97 -5.66 -5.38
CA TYR A 61 9.96 -6.86 -4.55
C TYR A 61 10.83 -7.97 -5.14
N TYR A 62 10.64 -8.32 -6.42
CA TYR A 62 11.41 -9.38 -7.06
C TYR A 62 12.88 -9.01 -7.27
N GLN A 63 13.18 -7.73 -7.51
CA GLN A 63 14.55 -7.21 -7.55
C GLN A 63 15.23 -7.41 -6.19
N GLY A 64 14.54 -7.07 -5.10
CA GLY A 64 15.02 -7.31 -3.74
C GLY A 64 15.26 -8.79 -3.44
N VAL A 65 14.34 -9.68 -3.83
CA VAL A 65 14.52 -11.14 -3.70
C VAL A 65 15.72 -11.61 -4.51
N SER A 66 15.88 -11.15 -5.75
CA SER A 66 17.02 -11.50 -6.60
C SER A 66 18.34 -11.06 -5.95
N ALA A 67 18.41 -9.85 -5.40
CA ALA A 67 19.59 -9.35 -4.70
C ALA A 67 19.89 -10.15 -3.42
N ALA A 68 18.86 -10.53 -2.67
CA ALA A 68 19.04 -11.37 -1.48
C ALA A 68 19.64 -12.74 -1.81
N ILE A 69 19.20 -13.35 -2.93
CA ILE A 69 19.71 -14.64 -3.40
C ILE A 69 21.15 -14.52 -3.90
N ARG A 70 21.45 -13.53 -4.74
CA ARG A 70 22.74 -13.40 -5.44
C ARG A 70 23.82 -12.76 -4.57
N ASP A 71 23.47 -11.69 -3.89
CA ASP A 71 24.41 -10.76 -3.26
C ASP A 71 24.30 -10.79 -1.73
N LYS A 72 23.51 -11.69 -1.16
CA LYS A 72 23.25 -11.81 0.29
C LYS A 72 22.69 -10.50 0.90
N ALA A 73 22.02 -9.69 0.08
CA ALA A 73 21.29 -8.52 0.56
C ALA A 73 20.14 -8.93 1.50
N PRO A 74 19.63 -8.03 2.36
CA PRO A 74 18.42 -8.28 3.13
C PRO A 74 17.22 -8.60 2.21
N LEU A 75 16.27 -9.40 2.71
CA LEU A 75 15.00 -9.61 2.02
C LEU A 75 14.20 -8.29 1.97
N PRO A 76 13.42 -8.04 0.90
CA PRO A 76 12.59 -6.83 0.79
C PRO A 76 11.46 -6.78 1.82
N VAL A 77 11.10 -7.94 2.40
CA VAL A 77 10.16 -8.07 3.51
C VAL A 77 10.79 -9.03 4.51
N ASP A 78 10.91 -8.60 5.76
CA ASP A 78 11.46 -9.42 6.84
C ASP A 78 10.45 -10.54 7.23
N ILE A 79 10.96 -11.69 7.62
CA ILE A 79 10.17 -12.79 8.16
C ILE A 79 9.47 -12.35 9.45
N ASP A 80 10.15 -11.57 10.29
CA ASP A 80 9.56 -11.09 11.54
C ASP A 80 8.35 -10.17 11.27
N ASP A 81 8.39 -9.37 10.20
CA ASP A 81 7.25 -8.53 9.79
C ASP A 81 6.06 -9.37 9.30
N ALA A 82 6.32 -10.47 8.59
CA ALA A 82 5.26 -11.40 8.20
C ALA A 82 4.62 -12.07 9.43
N LEU A 83 5.41 -12.48 10.42
CA LEU A 83 4.92 -13.07 11.66
C LEU A 83 4.11 -12.08 12.49
N ARG A 84 4.54 -10.81 12.56
CA ARG A 84 3.75 -9.73 13.19
C ARG A 84 2.39 -9.55 12.53
N CYS A 85 2.34 -9.57 11.20
CA CYS A 85 1.07 -9.51 10.46
C CYS A 85 0.15 -10.66 10.84
N MET A 86 0.67 -11.90 10.88
CA MET A 86 -0.12 -13.07 11.27
C MET A 86 -0.66 -12.96 12.69
N ALA A 87 0.16 -12.52 13.65
CA ALA A 87 -0.27 -12.35 15.03
C ALA A 87 -1.35 -11.27 15.20
N LEU A 88 -1.30 -10.20 14.40
CA LEU A 88 -2.36 -9.18 14.36
C LEU A 88 -3.68 -9.74 13.80
N LEU A 89 -3.62 -10.57 12.75
CA LEU A 89 -4.81 -11.23 12.20
C LEU A 89 -5.46 -12.16 13.23
N GLU A 90 -4.67 -12.94 13.95
CA GLU A 90 -5.14 -13.81 15.04
C GLU A 90 -5.77 -12.99 16.18
N ALA A 91 -5.11 -11.91 16.62
CA ALA A 91 -5.66 -11.01 17.63
C ALA A 91 -6.98 -10.36 17.18
N GLY A 92 -7.11 -10.03 15.89
CA GLY A 92 -8.34 -9.52 15.30
C GLY A 92 -9.50 -10.54 15.35
N LEU A 93 -9.21 -11.81 15.02
CA LEU A 93 -10.19 -12.90 15.13
C LEU A 93 -10.62 -13.11 16.59
N ASP A 94 -9.69 -13.10 17.52
CA ASP A 94 -9.99 -13.27 18.95
C ASP A 94 -10.75 -12.09 19.53
N SER A 95 -10.41 -10.86 19.13
CA SER A 95 -11.16 -9.65 19.45
C SER A 95 -12.62 -9.76 18.98
N HIS A 96 -12.82 -10.21 17.75
CA HIS A 96 -14.16 -10.41 17.19
C HIS A 96 -14.96 -11.46 17.98
N ARG A 97 -14.37 -12.62 18.26
CA ARG A 97 -15.02 -13.71 19.02
C ARG A 97 -15.43 -13.27 20.42
N GLN A 98 -14.57 -12.52 21.10
CA GLN A 98 -14.77 -12.11 22.50
C GLN A 98 -15.50 -10.77 22.64
N ARG A 99 -15.75 -10.06 21.53
CA ARG A 99 -16.37 -8.73 21.50
C ARG A 99 -15.66 -7.72 22.43
N ARG A 100 -14.34 -7.80 22.50
CA ARG A 100 -13.52 -6.93 23.35
C ARG A 100 -12.15 -6.70 22.74
N TRP A 101 -11.50 -5.63 23.17
CA TRP A 101 -10.10 -5.37 22.85
C TRP A 101 -9.18 -6.47 23.41
N ILE A 102 -8.23 -6.91 22.58
CA ILE A 102 -7.17 -7.85 22.95
C ILE A 102 -5.85 -7.07 23.04
N PRO A 103 -5.16 -7.08 24.20
CA PRO A 103 -3.84 -6.48 24.30
C PRO A 103 -2.84 -7.31 23.50
N LEU A 104 -2.02 -6.64 22.68
CA LEU A 104 -0.92 -7.28 21.97
C LEU A 104 0.23 -7.52 22.95
N LYS A 105 0.90 -8.67 22.83
CA LYS A 105 2.10 -8.96 23.64
C LYS A 105 3.29 -8.19 23.08
N HIS A 106 4.10 -7.60 23.95
CA HIS A 106 5.21 -6.69 23.62
C HIS A 106 6.38 -7.28 22.81
N HIS A 107 6.34 -8.56 22.43
CA HIS A 107 7.43 -9.30 21.78
C HIS A 107 7.07 -9.75 20.35
N LEU A 108 6.22 -8.97 19.69
CA LEU A 108 6.08 -8.93 18.25
C LEU A 108 6.93 -7.79 17.73
#